data_AF-A0A6B1I8U6-F1
#
_entry.id   AF-A0A6B1I8U6-F1
#
_cell.length_a   1.000
_cell.length_b   1.000
_cell.length_c   1.000
_cell.angle_alpha   90.00
_cell.angle_beta   90.00
_cell.angle_gamma   90.00
#
_symmetry.space_group_name_H-M   'P 1'
#
loop_
_entity.id
_entity.type
_entity.pdbx_description
1 polymer ?
#
loop_
_entity_poly.entity_id
_entity_poly.type
_entity_poly.pdbx_seq_one_letter_code
_entity_poly.pdbx_strand_id
1 'polypeptide(L)'
;MAHSDRSEGSEPAGAGRRWRAGAVGGLVAGAVMGAVLHFGLGLMPTIGALVGVETVLVGWLVHLFNSALFGGLFVAVFDRPFFAELRGDVGGCLSLGVAHSALLGVITGGLLLPAAIAIEGATSLPVPTLPVPGLTASFEFGAVIAVAHLLYGLVLGRVFAAFTLADGAVDWLPMDPVDR
;
A
#
# COMPACT_ATOMS: atom_id res chain seq x y z
N MET A 1 -49.38 5.58 9.01
CA MET A 1 -48.22 6.47 9.14
C MET A 1 -47.01 5.69 8.66
N ALA A 2 -46.62 5.91 7.41
CA ALA A 2 -45.50 5.23 6.76
C ALA A 2 -44.42 6.28 6.48
N HIS A 3 -43.23 6.08 7.05
CA HIS A 3 -42.02 6.72 6.57
C HIS A 3 -40.86 5.72 6.70
N SER A 4 -40.85 4.75 5.80
CA SER A 4 -39.68 3.94 5.48
C SER A 4 -39.10 4.49 4.19
N ASP A 5 -38.14 5.40 4.28
CA ASP A 5 -37.49 5.96 3.10
C ASP A 5 -35.97 5.74 3.16
N ARG A 6 -35.51 4.82 2.30
CA ARG A 6 -34.19 4.74 1.66
C ARG A 6 -32.94 4.94 2.52
N SER A 7 -32.36 3.84 3.01
CA SER A 7 -30.93 3.78 3.39
C SER A 7 -30.12 2.70 2.63
N GLU A 8 -30.73 1.91 1.76
CA GLU A 8 -30.06 0.74 1.15
C GLU A 8 -29.14 1.07 -0.06
N GLY A 9 -29.22 2.29 -0.62
CA GLY A 9 -28.49 2.65 -1.84
C GLY A 9 -27.08 3.22 -1.65
N SER A 10 -26.76 3.75 -0.46
CA SER A 10 -25.52 4.51 -0.20
C SER A 10 -24.37 3.65 0.36
N GLU A 11 -24.69 2.59 1.11
CA GLU A 11 -23.71 1.66 1.68
C GLU A 11 -22.89 0.87 0.64
N PRO A 12 -23.50 0.22 -0.37
CA PRO A 12 -22.74 -0.52 -1.38
C PRO A 12 -21.87 0.40 -2.26
N ALA A 13 -22.33 1.62 -2.53
CA ALA A 13 -21.58 2.61 -3.29
C ALA A 13 -20.33 3.12 -2.53
N GLY A 14 -20.46 3.32 -1.21
CA GLY A 14 -19.35 3.70 -0.33
C GLY A 14 -18.31 2.59 -0.20
N ALA A 15 -18.75 1.34 -0.04
CA ALA A 15 -17.86 0.18 0.03
C ALA A 15 -17.08 -0.02 -1.28
N GLY A 16 -17.76 0.01 -2.43
CA GLY A 16 -17.10 -0.13 -3.74
C GLY A 16 -16.05 0.96 -4.00
N ARG A 17 -16.32 2.20 -3.55
CA ARG A 17 -15.35 3.30 -3.62
C ARG A 17 -14.11 3.05 -2.79
N ARG A 18 -14.25 2.55 -1.56
CA ARG A 18 -13.12 2.26 -0.65
C ARG A 18 -12.23 1.14 -1.19
N TRP A 19 -12.82 0.06 -1.70
CA TRP A 19 -12.06 -1.01 -2.35
C TRP A 19 -11.31 -0.53 -3.58
N ARG A 20 -11.94 0.32 -4.41
CA ARG A 20 -11.26 0.96 -5.55
C ARG A 20 -10.12 1.87 -5.08
N ALA A 21 -10.33 2.66 -4.03
CA ALA A 21 -9.30 3.50 -3.43
C ALA A 21 -8.10 2.68 -2.93
N GLY A 22 -8.37 1.55 -2.27
CA GLY A 22 -7.34 0.60 -1.83
C GLY A 22 -6.56 0.00 -3.00
N ALA A 23 -7.25 -0.53 -4.03
CA ALA A 23 -6.59 -1.13 -5.18
C ALA A 23 -5.76 -0.11 -5.99
N VAL A 24 -6.31 1.07 -6.29
CA VAL A 24 -5.60 2.14 -6.99
C VAL A 24 -4.46 2.68 -6.12
N GLY A 25 -4.69 2.90 -4.84
CA GLY A 25 -3.67 3.32 -3.89
C GLY A 25 -2.53 2.31 -3.80
N GLY A 26 -2.84 1.02 -3.74
CA GLY A 26 -1.87 -0.07 -3.73
C GLY A 26 -1.05 -0.12 -5.02
N LEU A 27 -1.68 0.07 -6.19
CA LEU A 27 -0.96 0.16 -7.46
C LEU A 27 0.01 1.35 -7.52
N VAL A 28 -0.45 2.55 -7.15
CA VAL A 28 0.37 3.77 -7.17
C VAL A 28 1.51 3.67 -6.15
N ALA A 29 1.21 3.22 -4.94
CA ALA A 29 2.19 2.96 -3.89
C ALA A 29 3.19 1.87 -4.31
N GLY A 30 2.70 0.80 -4.93
CA GLY A 30 3.49 -0.29 -5.48
C GLY A 30 4.45 0.18 -6.56
N ALA A 31 4.03 1.12 -7.42
CA ALA A 31 4.90 1.72 -8.42
C ALA A 31 6.06 2.51 -7.79
N VAL A 32 5.76 3.34 -6.78
CA VAL A 32 6.77 4.11 -6.03
C VAL A 32 7.75 3.18 -5.32
N MET A 33 7.23 2.21 -4.58
CA MET A 33 8.03 1.19 -3.88
C MET A 33 8.86 0.37 -4.86
N GLY A 34 8.27 -0.07 -5.96
CA GLY A 34 8.93 -0.89 -6.99
C GLY A 34 10.10 -0.16 -7.61
N ALA A 35 10.02 1.15 -7.82
CA ALA A 35 11.14 1.95 -8.31
C ALA A 35 12.30 1.93 -7.31
N VAL A 36 12.02 2.09 -6.01
CA VAL A 36 13.04 2.01 -4.96
C VAL A 36 13.69 0.62 -4.91
N LEU A 37 12.89 -0.45 -4.98
CA LEU A 37 13.41 -1.82 -4.98
C LEU A 37 14.22 -2.14 -6.25
N HIS A 38 13.82 -1.61 -7.40
CA HIS A 38 14.49 -1.81 -8.67
C HIS A 38 15.85 -1.09 -8.70
N PHE A 39 15.88 0.21 -8.39
CA PHE A 39 17.10 1.01 -8.48
C PHE A 39 18.01 0.87 -7.25
N GLY A 40 17.45 0.60 -6.08
CA GLY A 40 18.21 0.44 -4.84
C GLY A 40 18.78 -0.97 -4.68
N LEU A 41 18.02 -2.01 -5.05
CA LEU A 41 18.38 -3.41 -4.77
C LEU A 41 18.26 -4.33 -6.00
N GLY A 42 17.92 -3.83 -7.19
CA GLY A 42 17.84 -4.68 -8.37
C GLY A 42 16.88 -5.86 -8.24
N LEU A 43 15.85 -5.79 -7.38
CA LEU A 43 15.08 -6.97 -6.97
C LEU A 43 14.04 -7.47 -7.99
N MET A 44 13.77 -6.72 -9.07
CA MET A 44 12.69 -7.08 -9.99
C MET A 44 12.92 -8.45 -10.68
N PRO A 45 14.11 -8.78 -11.23
CA PRO A 45 14.38 -10.11 -11.74
C PRO A 45 14.15 -11.22 -10.69
N THR A 46 14.59 -11.01 -9.45
CA THR A 46 14.38 -11.95 -8.33
C THR A 46 12.89 -12.16 -8.05
N ILE A 47 12.08 -11.09 -8.04
CA ILE A 47 10.63 -11.20 -7.89
C ILE A 47 10.01 -12.00 -9.05
N GLY A 48 10.50 -11.81 -10.28
CA GLY A 48 10.07 -12.60 -11.44
C GLY A 48 10.44 -14.08 -11.34
N ALA A 49 11.61 -14.39 -10.78
CA ALA A 49 12.06 -15.76 -10.55
C ALA A 49 11.11 -16.56 -9.64
N LEU A 50 10.42 -15.89 -8.71
CA LEU A 50 9.41 -16.53 -7.83
C LEU A 50 8.22 -17.14 -8.60
N VAL A 51 7.97 -16.69 -9.83
CA VAL A 51 6.95 -17.27 -10.73
C VAL A 51 7.58 -18.02 -11.91
N GLY A 52 8.87 -18.34 -11.82
CA GLY A 52 9.62 -19.10 -12.83
C GLY A 52 10.11 -18.29 -14.03
N VAL A 53 10.01 -16.95 -14.00
CA VAL A 53 10.45 -16.09 -15.13
C VAL A 53 11.30 -14.93 -14.62
N GLU A 54 12.61 -15.13 -14.60
CA GLU A 54 13.61 -14.17 -14.13
C GLU A 54 13.80 -13.01 -15.12
N THR A 55 12.83 -12.10 -15.17
CA THR A 55 12.92 -10.88 -15.98
C THR A 55 12.44 -9.68 -15.19
N VAL A 56 13.00 -8.51 -15.48
CA VAL A 56 12.57 -7.24 -14.90
C VAL A 56 11.08 -6.99 -15.12
N LEU A 57 10.58 -7.26 -16.33
CA LEU A 57 9.18 -7.04 -16.69
C LEU A 57 8.23 -7.91 -15.87
N VAL A 58 8.48 -9.22 -15.78
CA VAL A 58 7.62 -10.11 -14.98
C VAL A 58 7.69 -9.77 -13.51
N GLY A 59 8.88 -9.43 -13.00
CA GLY A 59 9.04 -8.91 -11.64
C GLY A 59 8.14 -7.71 -11.32
N TRP A 60 8.13 -6.71 -12.21
CA TRP A 60 7.27 -5.55 -12.08
C TRP A 60 5.78 -5.92 -12.10
N LEU A 61 5.36 -6.81 -13.00
CA LEU A 61 3.96 -7.24 -13.08
C LEU A 61 3.50 -7.94 -11.80
N VAL A 62 4.30 -8.89 -11.30
CA VAL A 62 4.04 -9.61 -10.04
C VAL A 62 4.01 -8.64 -8.87
N HIS A 63 4.99 -7.73 -8.79
CA HIS A 63 5.08 -6.72 -7.74
C HIS A 63 3.86 -5.79 -7.71
N LEU A 64 3.46 -5.25 -8.86
CA LEU A 64 2.29 -4.35 -8.95
C LEU A 64 0.98 -5.08 -8.67
N PHE A 65 0.83 -6.33 -9.13
CA PHE A 65 -0.32 -7.16 -8.82
C PHE A 65 -0.46 -7.39 -7.32
N ASN A 66 0.62 -7.83 -6.67
CA ASN A 66 0.64 -8.04 -5.21
C ASN A 66 0.39 -6.73 -4.46
N SER A 67 0.96 -5.61 -4.93
CA SER A 67 0.74 -4.29 -4.36
C SER A 67 -0.75 -3.88 -4.42
N ALA A 68 -1.44 -4.15 -5.54
CA ALA A 68 -2.88 -3.91 -5.64
C ALA A 68 -3.67 -4.76 -4.62
N LEU A 69 -3.32 -6.04 -4.49
CA LEU A 69 -3.93 -6.94 -3.51
C LEU A 69 -3.69 -6.48 -2.07
N PHE A 70 -2.48 -6.03 -1.75
CA PHE A 70 -2.17 -5.48 -0.43
C PHE A 70 -2.87 -4.15 -0.15
N GLY A 71 -3.11 -3.33 -1.17
CA GLY A 71 -4.01 -2.17 -1.08
C GLY A 71 -5.47 -2.57 -0.83
N GLY A 72 -5.93 -3.69 -1.40
CA GLY A 72 -7.22 -4.29 -1.04
C GLY A 72 -7.26 -4.81 0.39
N LEU A 73 -6.19 -5.51 0.83
CA LEU A 73 -6.06 -6.01 2.19
C LEU A 73 -6.10 -4.88 3.22
N PHE A 74 -5.51 -3.73 2.91
CA PHE A 74 -5.62 -2.52 3.74
C PHE A 74 -7.10 -2.17 3.99
N VAL A 75 -7.93 -2.15 2.96
CA VAL A 75 -9.37 -1.88 3.10
C VAL A 75 -10.04 -2.98 3.92
N ALA A 76 -9.75 -4.25 3.64
CA ALA A 76 -10.34 -5.38 4.36
C ALA A 76 -10.11 -5.32 5.88
N VAL A 77 -8.92 -4.86 6.28
CA VAL A 77 -8.49 -4.74 7.67
C VAL A 77 -9.01 -3.45 8.32
N PHE A 78 -8.86 -2.32 7.64
CA PHE A 78 -9.06 -1.00 8.24
C PHE A 78 -10.42 -0.35 7.95
N ASP A 79 -11.21 -0.86 7.00
CA ASP A 79 -12.60 -0.42 6.79
C ASP A 79 -13.56 -1.04 7.82
N ARG A 80 -13.26 -0.81 9.10
CA ARG A 80 -14.05 -1.27 10.25
C ARG A 80 -14.42 -0.09 11.15
N PRO A 81 -15.51 -0.19 11.95
CA PRO A 81 -15.91 0.87 12.87
C PRO A 81 -14.81 1.24 13.88
N PHE A 82 -14.02 0.26 14.31
CA PHE A 82 -12.89 0.45 15.23
C PHE A 82 -11.86 1.49 14.73
N PHE A 83 -11.68 1.62 13.41
CA PHE A 83 -10.73 2.57 12.81
C PHE A 83 -11.43 3.81 12.23
N ALA A 84 -12.70 4.05 12.53
CA ALA A 84 -13.47 5.14 11.93
C ALA A 84 -12.85 6.52 12.20
N GLU A 85 -12.37 6.77 13.42
CA GLU A 85 -11.71 8.02 13.79
C GLU A 85 -10.42 8.25 12.99
N LEU A 86 -9.54 7.24 12.91
CA LEU A 86 -8.31 7.35 12.11
C LEU A 86 -8.58 7.50 10.61
N ARG A 87 -9.69 6.98 10.10
CA ARG A 87 -10.06 7.17 8.69
C ARG A 87 -10.72 8.53 8.42
N GLY A 88 -11.01 9.31 9.46
CA GLY A 88 -11.71 10.60 9.36
C GLY A 88 -10.84 11.75 8.83
N ASP A 89 -9.51 11.61 8.87
CA ASP A 89 -8.59 12.62 8.38
C ASP A 89 -7.38 12.03 7.63
N VAL A 90 -6.60 12.92 7.03
CA VAL A 90 -5.41 12.53 6.25
C VAL A 90 -4.33 11.91 7.12
N GLY A 91 -4.08 12.44 8.32
CA GLY A 91 -3.02 11.99 9.22
C GLY A 91 -3.28 10.57 9.73
N GLY A 92 -4.52 10.26 10.09
CA GLY A 92 -4.91 8.91 10.48
C GLY A 92 -4.85 7.93 9.30
N CYS A 93 -5.28 8.32 8.08
CA CYS A 93 -5.12 7.47 6.90
C CYS A 93 -3.65 7.16 6.57
N LEU A 94 -2.75 8.14 6.70
CA LEU A 94 -1.31 7.95 6.57
C LEU A 94 -0.78 6.99 7.64
N SER A 95 -1.21 7.16 8.89
CA SER A 95 -0.78 6.33 10.02
C SER A 95 -1.19 4.87 9.83
N LEU A 96 -2.42 4.62 9.37
CA LEU A 96 -2.90 3.29 9.01
C LEU A 96 -2.08 2.70 7.86
N GLY A 97 -1.82 3.49 6.81
CA GLY A 97 -1.03 3.05 5.66
C GLY A 97 0.40 2.65 6.04
N VAL A 98 1.05 3.45 6.91
CA VAL A 98 2.38 3.13 7.44
C VAL A 98 2.36 1.87 8.31
N ALA A 99 1.39 1.74 9.22
CA ALA A 99 1.26 0.55 10.07
C ALA A 99 1.06 -0.73 9.25
N HIS A 100 0.16 -0.67 8.26
CA HIS A 100 -0.08 -1.76 7.31
C HIS A 100 1.19 -2.16 6.56
N SER A 101 1.88 -1.17 5.99
CA SER A 101 3.05 -1.41 5.16
C SER A 101 4.26 -1.88 5.97
N ALA A 102 4.44 -1.36 7.20
CA ALA A 102 5.49 -1.82 8.09
C ALA A 102 5.33 -3.31 8.43
N LEU A 103 4.09 -3.74 8.72
CA LEU A 103 3.80 -5.16 8.97
C LEU A 103 4.06 -6.01 7.74
N LEU A 104 3.65 -5.56 6.55
CA LEU A 104 3.96 -6.25 5.29
C LEU A 104 5.45 -6.33 5.05
N GLY A 105 6.23 -5.27 5.34
CA GLY A 105 7.68 -5.27 5.16
C GLY A 105 8.39 -6.26 6.07
N VAL A 106 7.95 -6.37 7.32
CA VAL A 106 8.46 -7.40 8.25
C VAL A 106 8.13 -8.80 7.75
N ILE A 107 6.88 -9.05 7.33
CA ILE A 107 6.45 -10.39 6.88
C ILE A 107 7.12 -10.77 5.56
N THR A 108 7.03 -9.92 4.55
CA THR A 108 7.47 -10.26 3.19
C THR A 108 8.98 -10.12 3.03
N GLY A 109 9.54 -8.97 3.41
CA GLY A 109 10.97 -8.69 3.30
C GLY A 109 11.80 -9.28 4.43
N GLY A 110 11.29 -9.26 5.65
CA GLY A 110 12.02 -9.75 6.84
C GLY A 110 11.93 -11.25 7.07
N LEU A 111 10.87 -11.93 6.61
CA LEU A 111 10.65 -13.35 6.88
C LEU A 111 10.53 -14.22 5.62
N LEU A 112 9.57 -13.92 4.74
CA LEU A 112 9.27 -14.78 3.59
C LEU A 112 10.40 -14.83 2.57
N LEU A 113 10.98 -13.68 2.22
CA LEU A 113 12.07 -13.62 1.25
C LEU A 113 13.33 -14.36 1.76
N PRO A 114 13.86 -14.10 2.98
CA PRO A 114 14.96 -14.89 3.53
C PRO A 114 14.67 -16.40 3.59
N ALA A 115 13.45 -16.79 3.94
CA ALA A 115 13.06 -18.20 3.99
C ALA A 115 13.06 -18.85 2.59
N ALA A 116 12.54 -18.16 1.57
CA ALA A 116 12.55 -18.66 0.19
C ALA A 116 13.98 -18.91 -0.32
N ILE A 117 14.88 -17.97 -0.07
CA ILE A 117 16.30 -18.07 -0.46
C ILE A 117 16.99 -19.24 0.27
N ALA A 118 16.72 -19.39 1.56
CA ALA A 118 17.26 -20.50 2.34
C ALA A 118 16.78 -21.87 1.85
N ILE A 119 15.51 -21.97 1.43
CA ILE A 119 14.91 -23.21 0.88
C ILE A 119 15.51 -23.54 -0.49
N GLU A 120 15.74 -22.55 -1.34
CA GLU A 120 16.37 -22.73 -2.67
C GLU A 120 17.87 -23.07 -2.59
N GLY A 121 18.46 -23.08 -1.39
CA GLY A 121 19.88 -23.41 -1.19
C GLY A 121 20.84 -22.33 -1.70
N ALA A 122 20.33 -21.14 -1.99
CA ALA A 122 21.13 -19.99 -2.38
C ALA A 122 21.89 -19.47 -1.15
N THR A 123 23.19 -19.73 -1.08
CA THR A 123 24.07 -19.32 0.04
C THR A 123 24.45 -17.84 0.01
N SER A 124 24.07 -17.13 -1.05
CA SER A 124 24.24 -15.69 -1.17
C SER A 124 23.02 -15.11 -1.88
N LEU A 125 22.36 -14.16 -1.23
CA LEU A 125 21.62 -13.15 -1.96
C LEU A 125 22.60 -12.46 -2.92
N PRO A 126 22.24 -12.17 -4.18
CA PRO A 126 22.85 -11.07 -4.88
C PRO A 126 22.36 -9.80 -4.16
N VAL A 127 22.86 -9.54 -2.94
CA VAL A 127 22.61 -8.28 -2.24
C VAL A 127 23.45 -7.27 -3.01
N PRO A 128 22.85 -6.33 -3.75
CA PRO A 128 23.64 -5.23 -4.28
C PRO A 128 24.12 -4.46 -3.06
N THR A 129 25.44 -4.39 -2.91
CA THR A 129 26.03 -3.47 -1.95
C THR A 129 26.03 -2.08 -2.60
N LEU A 130 25.35 -1.12 -1.99
CA LEU A 130 25.55 0.29 -2.29
C LEU A 130 27.04 0.59 -2.04
N PRO A 131 27.68 1.41 -2.88
CA PRO A 131 29.08 1.75 -2.77
C PRO A 131 29.31 2.77 -1.63
N VAL A 132 28.87 2.45 -0.41
CA VAL A 132 29.07 3.26 0.80
C VAL A 132 30.02 2.52 1.75
N PRO A 133 31.27 3.00 1.91
CA PRO A 133 32.22 2.40 2.84
C PRO A 133 31.68 2.39 4.28
N GLY A 134 31.61 1.22 4.91
CA GLY A 134 31.28 1.07 6.34
C GLY A 134 29.90 0.52 6.68
N LEU A 135 29.01 0.28 5.71
CA LEU A 135 27.77 -0.47 5.93
C LEU A 135 27.98 -1.98 5.72
N THR A 136 27.35 -2.80 6.55
CA THR A 136 27.21 -4.24 6.27
C THR A 136 26.06 -4.43 5.26
N ALA A 137 26.23 -5.35 4.30
CA ALA A 137 25.25 -5.60 3.24
C ALA A 137 23.82 -5.88 3.79
N SER A 138 23.72 -6.53 4.96
CA SER A 138 22.44 -6.83 5.62
C SER A 138 21.73 -5.60 6.17
N PHE A 139 22.48 -4.63 6.73
CA PHE A 139 21.89 -3.39 7.25
C PHE A 139 21.37 -2.52 6.11
N GLU A 140 22.14 -2.42 5.04
CA GLU A 140 21.78 -1.66 3.85
C GLU A 140 20.52 -2.20 3.17
N PHE A 141 20.47 -3.53 2.95
CA PHE A 141 19.28 -4.22 2.46
C PHE A 141 18.05 -3.91 3.31
N GLY A 142 18.18 -4.05 4.64
CA GLY A 142 17.11 -3.75 5.58
C GLY A 142 16.65 -2.29 5.51
N ALA A 143 17.58 -1.34 5.38
CA ALA A 143 17.28 0.09 5.26
C ALA A 143 16.50 0.40 3.98
N VAL A 144 16.91 -0.13 2.83
CA VAL A 144 16.19 0.10 1.57
C VAL A 144 14.79 -0.52 1.61
N ILE A 145 14.65 -1.73 2.17
CA ILE A 145 13.33 -2.37 2.38
C ILE A 145 12.44 -1.53 3.29
N ALA A 146 12.98 -1.00 4.40
CA ALA A 146 12.24 -0.15 5.33
C ALA A 146 11.77 1.15 4.67
N VAL A 147 12.63 1.82 3.91
CA VAL A 147 12.28 3.03 3.15
C VAL A 147 11.22 2.73 2.09
N ALA A 148 11.37 1.64 1.35
CA ALA A 148 10.42 1.23 0.31
C ALA A 148 9.01 1.01 0.91
N HIS A 149 8.92 0.33 2.06
CA HIS A 149 7.64 0.11 2.74
C HIS A 149 7.09 1.38 3.37
N LEU A 150 7.93 2.26 3.93
CA LEU A 150 7.47 3.56 4.43
C LEU A 150 6.80 4.37 3.30
N LEU A 151 7.44 4.45 2.13
CA LEU A 151 6.90 5.15 0.96
C LEU A 151 5.60 4.50 0.48
N TYR A 152 5.54 3.17 0.42
CA TYR A 152 4.32 2.46 0.08
C TYR A 152 3.16 2.86 1.02
N GLY A 153 3.41 2.83 2.33
CA GLY A 153 2.39 3.14 3.34
C GLY A 153 1.90 4.58 3.27
N LEU A 154 2.82 5.54 3.10
CA LEU A 154 2.48 6.96 2.95
C LEU A 154 1.67 7.22 1.68
N VAL A 155 2.09 6.66 0.54
CA VAL A 155 1.38 6.85 -0.74
C VAL A 155 0.02 6.18 -0.71
N LEU A 156 -0.08 4.95 -0.19
CA LEU A 156 -1.35 4.23 -0.05
C LEU A 156 -2.32 5.02 0.84
N GLY A 157 -1.88 5.44 2.03
CA GLY A 157 -2.71 6.23 2.94
C GLY A 157 -3.15 7.55 2.33
N ARG A 158 -2.26 8.22 1.58
CA ARG A 158 -2.58 9.49 0.92
C ARG A 158 -3.61 9.33 -0.21
N VAL A 159 -3.43 8.33 -1.08
CA VAL A 159 -4.38 8.06 -2.16
C VAL A 159 -5.72 7.62 -1.58
N PHE A 160 -5.71 6.76 -0.56
CA PHE A 160 -6.94 6.35 0.12
C PHE A 160 -7.71 7.56 0.66
N ALA A 161 -7.04 8.44 1.42
CA ALA A 161 -7.61 9.68 1.93
C ALA A 161 -8.17 10.58 0.83
N ALA A 162 -7.45 10.73 -0.30
CA ALA A 162 -7.91 11.55 -1.41
C ALA A 162 -9.21 11.02 -2.04
N PHE A 163 -9.41 9.71 -2.09
CA PHE A 163 -10.62 9.10 -2.64
C PHE A 163 -11.80 9.08 -1.67
N THR A 164 -11.55 9.11 -0.36
CA THR A 164 -12.59 8.92 0.66
C THR A 164 -12.98 10.20 1.39
N LEU A 165 -12.08 11.19 1.47
CA LEU A 165 -12.31 12.46 2.18
C LEU A 165 -12.69 13.62 1.26
N ALA A 166 -12.37 13.57 -0.04
CA ALA A 166 -12.56 14.70 -0.96
C ALA A 166 -14.02 15.14 -1.14
N ASP A 167 -15.00 14.29 -0.82
CA ASP A 167 -16.43 14.64 -0.89
C ASP A 167 -16.97 15.26 0.43
N GLY A 168 -16.20 15.26 1.53
CA GLY A 168 -16.59 15.88 2.81
C GLY A 168 -16.32 17.39 2.89
N ALA A 169 -15.65 17.96 1.88
CA ALA A 169 -15.26 19.38 1.83
C ALA A 169 -16.18 20.24 0.94
N VAL A 170 -17.19 19.66 0.29
CA VAL A 170 -18.14 20.38 -0.59
C VAL A 170 -19.45 20.68 0.15
N ASP A 171 -19.37 21.18 1.38
CA ASP A 171 -20.52 21.72 2.11
C ASP A 171 -20.42 23.26 2.26
N TRP A 172 -19.57 23.91 1.45
CA TRP A 172 -19.24 25.33 1.68
C TRP A 172 -20.17 26.37 1.05
N LEU A 173 -21.45 26.04 0.84
CA LEU A 173 -22.45 27.09 0.62
C LEU A 173 -23.75 26.72 1.37
N PRO A 174 -24.00 27.33 2.54
CA PRO A 174 -25.36 27.50 3.02
C PRO A 174 -26.05 28.44 2.03
N MET A 175 -26.70 27.87 1.01
CA MET A 175 -27.73 28.60 0.28
C MET A 175 -28.94 28.62 1.20
N ASP A 176 -29.04 29.68 2.02
CA ASP A 176 -30.25 29.98 2.77
C ASP A 176 -31.34 30.31 1.74
N PRO A 177 -32.38 29.49 1.56
CA PRO A 177 -33.52 29.90 0.79
C PRO A 177 -34.43 30.70 1.72
N VAL A 178 -35.03 31.75 1.16
CA VAL A 178 -36.11 32.59 1.73
C VAL A 178 -35.65 33.97 2.19
N ASP A 179 -35.48 34.85 1.21
CA ASP A 179 -36.05 36.21 1.25
C ASP A 179 -36.64 36.51 -0.14
N ARG A 180 -37.87 36.03 -0.36
CA ARG A 180 -38.83 36.55 -1.34
C ARG A 180 -40.26 36.34 -0.84
#